data_AF-A0AAN1PQK5-F1
#
_entry.id   AF-A0AAN1PQK5-F1
#
_cell.length_a   1.000
_cell.length_b   1.000
_cell.length_c   1.000
_cell.angle_alpha   90.00
_cell.angle_beta   90.00
_cell.angle_gamma   90.00
#
_symmetry.space_group_name_H-M   'P 1'
#
loop_
_entity.id
_entity.type
_entity.pdbx_description
1 polymer ?
#
loop_
_entity_poly.entity_id
_entity_poly.type
_entity_poly.pdbx_seq_one_letter_code
_entity_poly.pdbx_strand_id
1 'polypeptide(L)'
;MSLPCVYILASQPYGTLYIGVTGDLIKRIWQHKNGESDGFTKKYRVVHLVYFEQFEAMSDAILREKQLKKWNRQWKIQLIESANPHWLDLYKNLRTTIR
;
A
#
# COMPACT_ATOMS: atom_id res chain seq x y z
N MET A 1 14.77 9.82 8.33
CA MET A 1 14.62 8.37 8.60
C MET A 1 13.34 7.91 7.94
N SER A 2 13.34 6.75 7.31
CA SER A 2 12.11 6.17 6.74
C SER A 2 11.52 5.18 7.74
N LEU A 3 10.27 5.38 8.13
CA LEU A 3 9.58 4.52 9.09
C LEU A 3 9.08 3.24 8.41
N PRO A 4 9.13 2.08 9.10
CA PRO A 4 8.44 0.87 8.66
C PRO A 4 6.96 1.14 8.36
N CYS A 5 6.49 0.63 7.23
CA CYS A 5 5.11 0.82 6.77
C CYS A 5 4.50 -0.50 6.35
N VAL A 6 3.21 -0.68 6.63
CA VAL A 6 2.33 -1.56 5.85
C VAL A 6 1.63 -0.72 4.79
N TYR A 7 1.39 -1.29 3.60
CA TYR A 7 0.70 -0.59 2.52
C TYR A 7 -0.24 -1.51 1.77
N ILE A 8 -1.27 -0.91 1.16
CA ILE A 8 -2.20 -1.59 0.26
C ILE A 8 -2.15 -0.91 -1.11
N LEU A 9 -1.88 -1.72 -2.12
CA LEU A 9 -2.01 -1.35 -3.53
C LEU A 9 -3.32 -1.89 -4.09
N ALA A 10 -3.93 -1.15 -5.01
CA ALA A 10 -5.08 -1.59 -5.78
C ALA A 10 -4.81 -1.47 -7.29
N SER A 11 -5.44 -2.33 -8.08
CA SER A 11 -5.51 -2.15 -9.55
C SER A 11 -6.51 -1.07 -9.96
N GLN A 12 -7.64 -1.00 -9.25
CA GLN A 12 -8.72 -0.02 -9.41
C GLN A 12 -9.62 -0.06 -8.16
N PRO A 13 -10.56 0.89 -7.96
CA PRO A 13 -11.53 0.82 -6.87
C PRO A 13 -12.24 -0.54 -6.86
N TYR A 14 -12.31 -1.17 -5.67
CA TYR A 14 -12.85 -2.52 -5.49
C TYR A 14 -12.22 -3.60 -6.39
N GLY A 15 -10.99 -3.39 -6.88
CA GLY A 15 -10.27 -4.35 -7.69
C GLY A 15 -9.45 -5.35 -6.88
N THR A 16 -8.34 -5.79 -7.48
CA THR A 16 -7.34 -6.65 -6.84
C THR A 16 -6.55 -5.84 -5.82
N LEU A 17 -6.39 -6.38 -4.63
CA LEU A 17 -5.61 -5.78 -3.55
C LEU A 17 -4.30 -6.53 -3.37
N TYR A 18 -3.20 -5.79 -3.21
CA TYR A 18 -1.91 -6.30 -2.78
C TYR A 18 -1.52 -5.64 -1.46
N ILE A 19 -1.03 -6.42 -0.51
CA ILE A 19 -0.64 -5.95 0.82
C ILE A 19 0.82 -6.31 1.03
N GLY A 20 1.61 -5.32 1.44
CA GLY A 20 3.04 -5.50 1.69
C GLY A 20 3.55 -4.64 2.83
N VAL A 21 4.79 -4.90 3.23
CA VAL A 21 5.56 -4.08 4.16
C VAL A 21 6.83 -3.56 3.51
N THR A 22 7.32 -2.41 3.98
CA THR A 22 8.58 -1.82 3.52
C THR A 22 9.14 -0.88 4.56
N GLY A 23 10.48 -0.74 4.59
CA GLY A 23 11.15 0.32 5.34
C GLY A 23 11.24 1.63 4.55
N ASP A 24 10.92 1.63 3.26
CA ASP A 24 10.93 2.80 2.37
C ASP A 24 9.71 2.75 1.44
N LEU A 25 8.68 3.51 1.80
CA LEU A 25 7.40 3.52 1.08
C LEU A 25 7.54 4.16 -0.30
N ILE A 26 8.23 5.30 -0.42
CA ILE A 26 8.34 6.04 -1.68
C ILE A 26 9.09 5.17 -2.71
N LYS A 27 10.25 4.63 -2.32
CA LYS A 27 11.04 3.77 -3.21
C LYS A 27 10.27 2.52 -3.62
N ARG A 28 9.59 1.86 -2.68
CA ARG A 28 8.85 0.63 -2.97
C ARG A 28 7.68 0.85 -3.92
N ILE A 29 6.92 1.92 -3.74
CA ILE A 29 5.79 2.23 -4.62
C ILE A 29 6.28 2.67 -6.00
N TRP A 30 7.39 3.40 -6.07
CA TRP A 30 8.05 3.71 -7.34
C TRP A 30 8.46 2.42 -8.09
N GLN A 31 9.06 1.44 -7.42
CA GLN A 31 9.42 0.15 -8.02
C GLN A 31 8.19 -0.59 -8.58
N HIS A 32 7.07 -0.61 -7.84
CA HIS A 32 5.82 -1.21 -8.32
C HIS A 32 5.27 -0.50 -9.55
N LYS A 33 5.28 0.85 -9.56
CA LYS A 33 4.78 1.65 -10.68
C LYS A 33 5.61 1.51 -11.95
N ASN A 34 6.93 1.38 -11.83
CA ASN A 34 7.84 1.21 -12.98
C ASN A 34 8.04 -0.25 -13.39
N GLY A 35 7.36 -1.20 -12.75
CA GLY A 35 7.45 -2.61 -13.11
C GLY A 35 8.82 -3.24 -12.80
N GLU A 36 9.58 -2.64 -11.88
CA GLU A 36 10.81 -3.20 -11.30
C GLU A 36 10.50 -4.24 -10.21
N SER A 37 9.22 -4.36 -9.84
CA SER A 37 8.72 -5.48 -9.05
C SER A 37 8.32 -6.62 -9.99
N ASP A 38 9.12 -7.68 -10.04
CA ASP A 38 8.78 -8.86 -10.83
C ASP A 38 7.51 -9.55 -10.30
N GLY A 39 6.68 -10.07 -11.21
CA GLY A 39 5.53 -10.94 -10.88
C GLY A 39 4.13 -10.30 -10.91
N PHE A 40 3.33 -10.60 -9.88
CA PHE A 40 1.86 -10.41 -9.82
C PHE A 40 1.41 -8.95 -10.03
N THR A 41 2.10 -7.98 -9.45
CA THR A 41 1.73 -6.56 -9.53
C THR A 41 1.90 -5.99 -10.93
N LYS A 42 2.91 -6.45 -11.68
CA LYS A 42 3.13 -6.14 -13.10
C LYS A 42 2.04 -6.74 -13.99
N LYS A 43 1.65 -7.99 -13.74
CA LYS A 43 0.60 -8.69 -14.51
C LYS A 43 -0.79 -8.06 -14.36
N TYR A 44 -1.14 -7.60 -13.16
CA TYR A 44 -2.49 -7.08 -12.86
C TYR A 44 -2.56 -5.55 -12.70
N ARG A 45 -1.48 -4.82 -13.02
CA ARG A 45 -1.37 -3.35 -12.85
C ARG A 45 -1.81 -2.89 -11.46
N VAL A 46 -1.44 -3.62 -10.42
CA VAL A 46 -1.76 -3.28 -9.03
C VAL A 46 -0.74 -2.25 -8.54
N VAL A 47 -0.96 -0.99 -8.90
CA VAL A 47 0.04 0.09 -8.77
C VAL A 47 -0.46 1.35 -8.08
N HIS A 48 -1.74 1.44 -7.71
CA HIS A 48 -2.29 2.60 -7.00
C HIS A 48 -2.14 2.42 -5.50
N LEU A 49 -1.40 3.32 -4.84
CA LEU A 49 -1.29 3.31 -3.38
C LEU A 49 -2.59 3.86 -2.81
N VAL A 50 -3.40 3.00 -2.19
CA VAL A 50 -4.71 3.39 -1.68
C VAL A 50 -4.76 3.49 -0.17
N TYR A 51 -3.77 2.92 0.53
CA TYR A 51 -3.69 2.94 1.98
C TYR A 51 -2.26 2.64 2.47
N PHE A 52 -1.84 3.24 3.59
CA PHE A 52 -0.63 2.86 4.33
C PHE A 52 -0.75 3.21 5.83
N GLU A 53 -0.06 2.47 6.69
CA GLU A 53 0.14 2.79 8.12
C GLU A 53 1.64 2.76 8.43
N GLN A 54 2.13 3.75 9.18
CA GLN A 54 3.52 3.83 9.64
C GLN A 54 3.65 3.27 11.06
N PHE A 55 4.79 2.67 11.37
CA PHE A 55 5.10 2.05 12.66
C PHE A 55 6.50 2.45 13.11
N GLU A 56 6.74 2.43 14.41
CA GLU A 56 8.07 2.66 14.99
C GLU A 56 8.99 1.45 14.79
N ALA A 57 8.42 0.23 14.84
CA ALA A 57 9.16 -1.01 14.67
C ALA A 57 8.67 -1.83 13.45
N MET A 58 9.61 -2.47 12.76
CA MET A 58 9.31 -3.35 11.61
C MET A 58 8.48 -4.57 12.04
N SER A 59 8.65 -5.06 13.27
CA SER A 59 7.86 -6.14 13.83
C SER A 59 6.36 -5.83 13.82
N ASP A 60 5.99 -4.59 14.13
CA ASP A 60 4.60 -4.15 14.23
C ASP A 60 3.98 -4.04 12.84
N ALA A 61 4.73 -3.49 11.89
CA ALA A 61 4.32 -3.46 10.48
C ALA A 61 4.09 -4.88 9.93
N ILE A 62 4.98 -5.84 10.23
CA ILE A 62 4.84 -7.25 9.83
C ILE A 62 3.62 -7.90 10.51
N LEU A 63 3.40 -7.65 11.79
CA LEU A 63 2.24 -8.18 12.51
C LEU A 63 0.94 -7.65 11.88
N ARG A 64 0.88 -6.35 11.60
CA ARG A 64 -0.26 -5.71 10.95
C ARG A 64 -0.51 -6.29 9.56
N GLU A 65 0.53 -6.49 8.76
CA GLU A 65 0.42 -7.12 7.44
C GLU A 65 -0.20 -8.52 7.52
N LYS A 66 0.23 -9.33 8.48
CA LYS A 66 -0.33 -10.68 8.73
C LYS A 66 -1.81 -10.61 9.10
N GLN A 67 -2.20 -9.65 9.95
CA GLN A 67 -3.61 -9.45 10.31
C GLN A 67 -4.43 -9.04 9.08
N LEU A 68 -3.97 -8.03 8.34
CA LEU A 68 -4.64 -7.55 7.14
C LEU A 68 -4.78 -8.65 6.10
N LYS A 69 -3.75 -9.47 5.85
CA LYS A 69 -3.85 -10.60 4.91
C LYS A 69 -4.96 -11.58 5.28
N LYS A 70 -5.15 -11.86 6.58
CA LYS A 70 -6.21 -12.74 7.12
C LYS A 70 -7.61 -12.11 7.12
N TRP A 71 -7.75 -10.80 6.98
CA TRP A 71 -9.06 -10.16 6.96
C TRP A 71 -9.89 -10.55 5.75
N ASN A 72 -11.20 -10.62 5.97
CA ASN A 72 -12.17 -10.70 4.90
C ASN A 72 -12.06 -9.47 3.99
N ARG A 73 -12.40 -9.65 2.71
CA ARG A 73 -12.27 -8.61 1.69
C ARG A 73 -13.03 -7.33 2.05
N GLN A 74 -14.23 -7.47 2.60
CA GLN A 74 -15.07 -6.32 2.97
C GLN A 74 -14.42 -5.42 4.02
N TRP A 75 -13.73 -6.01 5.01
CA TRP A 75 -13.05 -5.22 6.05
C TRP A 75 -11.85 -4.45 5.51
N LYS A 76 -11.14 -5.02 4.53
CA LYS A 76 -10.07 -4.31 3.82
C LYS A 76 -10.62 -3.11 3.05
N ILE A 77 -11.77 -3.27 2.41
CA ILE A 77 -12.44 -2.17 1.70
C ILE A 77 -12.87 -1.08 2.67
N GLN A 78 -13.54 -1.43 3.76
CA GLN A 78 -13.96 -0.47 4.77
C GLN A 78 -12.78 0.30 5.37
N LEU A 79 -11.65 -0.38 5.61
CA LEU A 79 -10.42 0.27 6.04
C LEU A 79 -9.93 1.31 5.02
N ILE A 80 -9.84 0.93 3.75
CA ILE A 80 -9.42 1.84 2.67
C ILE A 80 -10.37 3.02 2.58
N GLU A 81 -11.69 2.78 2.54
CA GLU A 81 -12.71 3.83 2.39
C GLU A 81 -12.75 4.79 3.58
N SER A 82 -12.47 4.29 4.80
CA SER A 82 -12.42 5.15 6.00
C SER A 82 -11.31 6.21 5.93
N ALA A 83 -10.20 5.92 5.24
CA ALA A 83 -9.06 6.83 5.11
C ALA A 83 -8.97 7.50 3.73
N ASN A 84 -9.53 6.88 2.70
CA ASN A 84 -9.41 7.26 1.30
C ASN A 84 -10.69 6.88 0.53
N PRO A 85 -11.83 7.57 0.79
CA PRO A 85 -13.14 7.22 0.25
C PRO A 85 -13.20 7.31 -1.28
N HIS A 86 -12.33 8.13 -1.88
CA HIS A 86 -12.25 8.30 -3.33
C HIS A 86 -11.20 7.41 -4.00
N TRP A 87 -10.57 6.49 -3.25
CA TRP A 87 -9.56 5.56 -3.76
C TRP A 87 -8.43 6.27 -4.53
N LEU A 88 -8.06 7.47 -4.08
CA LEU A 88 -7.02 8.28 -4.71
C LEU A 88 -5.68 7.58 -4.59
N ASP A 89 -4.84 7.73 -5.60
CA ASP A 89 -3.46 7.26 -5.56
C ASP A 89 -2.62 8.18 -4.66
N LEU A 90 -2.50 7.78 -3.39
CA LEU A 90 -1.85 8.53 -2.33
C LEU A 90 -0.36 8.79 -2.62
N TYR A 91 0.25 8.02 -3.51
CA TYR A 91 1.64 8.24 -3.93
C TYR A 91 1.86 9.64 -4.52
N LYS A 92 0.85 10.21 -5.18
CA LYS A 92 0.93 11.56 -5.74
C LYS A 92 1.11 12.60 -4.64
N ASN A 93 0.48 12.40 -3.48
CA ASN A 93 0.52 13.32 -2.35
C ASN A 93 1.83 13.20 -1.57
N LEU A 94 2.43 12.00 -1.52
CA LEU A 94 3.72 11.77 -0.86
C LEU A 94 4.89 12.54 -1.51
N ARG A 95 4.82 12.81 -2.82
CA ARG A 95 5.85 13.57 -3.53
C ARG A 95 5.75 15.08 -3.34
N THR A 96 4.56 15.60 -3.02
CA THR A 96 4.33 17.05 -2.90
C THR A 96 4.92 17.64 -1.61
N THR A 97 5.13 16.80 -0.59
CA THR A 97 5.67 17.21 0.72
C THR A 97 7.20 17.35 0.73
N ILE A 98 7.90 16.96 -0.35
CA ILE A 98 9.36 17.09 -0.48
C ILE A 98 9.68 18.21 -1.49
N ARG A 99 9.33 19.44 -1.15
CA ARG A 99 9.84 20.67 -1.78
C ARG A 99 10.43 21.59 -0.73
#